data_AF-A0A3D5SFH2-F1
#
_entry.id   AF-A0A3D5SFH2-F1
#
_cell.length_a   1.000
_cell.length_b   1.000
_cell.length_c   1.000
_cell.angle_alpha   90.00
_cell.angle_beta   90.00
_cell.angle_gamma   90.00
#
_symmetry.space_group_name_H-M   'P 1'
#
loop_
_entity.id
_entity.type
_entity.pdbx_description
1 polymer ?
#
loop_
_entity_poly.entity_id
_entity_poly.type
_entity_poly.pdbx_seq_one_letter_code
_entity_poly.pdbx_strand_id
1 'polypeptide(L)'
;MDEQKLIPPGNKLVVFSKKKWIWLGVLIAVFNPVFAGLIVGAVYLSEPELRRAGKVISAIAILWGAVLFYLVKQNMSINPFGL
;
A
#
# COMPACT_ATOMS: atom_id res chain seq x y z
N MET A 1 13.34 38.01 -41.36
CA MET A 1 14.38 37.37 -40.52
C MET A 1 13.80 37.33 -39.12
N ASP A 2 13.08 36.25 -38.84
CA ASP A 2 12.24 36.10 -37.65
C ASP A 2 13.10 35.64 -36.48
N GLU A 3 13.31 36.52 -35.50
CA GLU A 3 13.81 36.15 -34.18
C GLU A 3 12.74 35.33 -33.45
N GLN A 4 12.85 34.01 -33.55
CA GLN A 4 12.13 33.09 -32.67
C GLN A 4 12.64 33.28 -31.23
N LYS A 5 11.87 34.09 -30.51
CA LYS A 5 11.97 34.31 -29.06
C LYS A 5 11.92 32.96 -28.33
N LEU A 6 13.04 32.62 -27.69
CA LEU A 6 13.25 31.47 -26.82
C LEU A 6 12.07 31.27 -25.87
N ILE A 7 11.32 30.19 -26.06
CA ILE A 7 10.43 29.64 -25.04
C ILE A 7 11.31 28.70 -24.18
N PRO A 8 11.48 28.94 -22.87
CA PRO A 8 12.27 28.05 -22.03
C PRO A 8 11.65 26.64 -22.04
N PRO A 9 12.47 25.57 -22.01
CA PRO A 9 11.96 24.21 -22.03
C PRO A 9 11.07 24.04 -20.80
N GLY A 10 9.76 23.88 -21.08
CA GLY A 10 8.74 23.70 -20.06
C GLY A 10 9.21 22.68 -19.04
N ASN A 11 9.10 23.06 -17.77
CA ASN A 11 9.32 22.17 -16.63
C ASN A 11 8.68 20.83 -16.97
N LYS A 12 9.53 19.84 -17.29
CA LYS A 12 9.13 18.45 -17.40
C LYS A 12 8.67 18.10 -16.00
N LEU A 13 7.36 18.22 -15.76
CA LEU A 13 6.71 17.72 -14.57
C LEU A 13 7.20 16.30 -14.43
N VAL A 14 8.09 16.12 -13.47
CA VAL A 14 8.76 14.85 -13.19
C VAL A 14 7.64 13.86 -13.02
N VAL A 15 7.43 13.01 -14.02
CA VAL A 15 6.50 11.90 -13.95
C VAL A 15 7.09 11.00 -12.89
N PHE A 16 6.68 11.26 -11.64
CA PHE A 16 7.11 10.54 -10.46
C PHE A 16 6.86 9.07 -10.76
N SER A 17 7.95 8.32 -10.93
CA SER A 17 7.93 6.96 -11.43
C SER A 17 6.96 6.13 -10.59
N LYS A 18 5.81 5.76 -11.17
CA LYS A 18 4.75 4.94 -10.51
C LYS A 18 5.33 3.71 -9.80
N LYS A 19 6.46 3.20 -10.31
CA LYS A 19 7.21 2.06 -9.77
C LYS A 19 7.73 2.26 -8.34
N LYS A 20 8.15 3.48 -7.96
CA LYS A 20 8.65 3.77 -6.59
C LYS A 20 7.53 3.76 -5.56
N TRP A 21 6.35 4.25 -5.93
CA TRP A 21 5.18 4.32 -5.05
C TRP A 21 4.56 2.95 -4.79
N ILE A 22 4.64 2.06 -5.78
CA ILE A 22 4.25 0.65 -5.63
C ILE A 22 5.07 -0.05 -4.53
N TRP A 23 6.39 0.11 -4.57
CA TRP A 23 7.29 -0.49 -3.57
C TRP A 23 7.10 0.12 -2.17
N LEU A 24 6.82 1.42 -2.09
CA LEU A 24 6.51 2.07 -0.83
C LEU A 24 5.20 1.54 -0.21
N GLY A 25 4.18 1.29 -1.04
CA GLY A 25 2.93 0.64 -0.60
C GLY A 25 3.18 -0.76 -0.04
N VAL A 26 4.01 -1.56 -0.71
CA VAL A 26 4.41 -2.89 -0.22
C VAL A 26 5.16 -2.79 1.11
N LEU A 27 6.07 -1.82 1.27
CA LEU A 27 6.82 -1.62 2.51
C LEU A 27 5.91 -1.25 3.70
N ILE A 28 4.93 -0.37 3.48
CA ILE A 28 3.93 0.01 4.50
C ILE A 28 3.03 -1.19 4.84
N ALA A 29 2.66 -2.00 3.84
CA ALA A 29 1.92 -3.24 4.03
C ALA A 29 2.70 -4.30 4.83
N VAL A 30 4.03 -4.24 4.89
CA VAL A 30 4.82 -5.13 5.76
C VAL A 30 4.85 -4.62 7.20
N PHE A 31 4.95 -3.30 7.42
CA PHE A 31 5.01 -2.71 8.76
C PHE A 31 3.64 -2.61 9.47
N ASN A 32 2.54 -2.49 8.73
CA ASN A 32 1.18 -2.53 9.27
C ASN A 32 0.30 -3.48 8.42
N PRO A 33 0.44 -4.80 8.62
CA PRO A 33 -0.05 -5.80 7.68
C PRO A 33 -1.55 -5.83 7.47
N VAL A 34 -2.33 -5.39 8.47
CA VAL A 34 -3.78 -5.37 8.36
C VAL A 34 -4.23 -4.13 7.58
N PHE A 35 -3.96 -2.93 8.08
CA PHE A 35 -4.50 -1.71 7.46
C PHE A 35 -3.80 -1.36 6.15
N ALA A 36 -2.47 -1.47 6.08
CA ALA A 36 -1.76 -1.16 4.85
C ALA A 36 -1.91 -2.27 3.80
N GLY A 37 -2.02 -3.55 4.22
CA GLY A 37 -2.40 -4.63 3.32
C GLY A 37 -3.79 -4.43 2.70
N LEU A 38 -4.78 -4.00 3.49
CA LEU A 38 -6.12 -3.69 2.99
C LEU A 38 -6.14 -2.46 2.07
N ILE A 39 -5.44 -1.37 2.42
CA ILE A 39 -5.37 -0.16 1.61
C ILE A 39 -4.69 -0.46 0.26
N VAL A 40 -3.54 -1.14 0.27
CA VAL A 40 -2.82 -1.51 -0.96
C VAL A 40 -3.65 -2.49 -1.80
N GLY A 41 -4.28 -3.48 -1.16
CA GLY A 41 -5.20 -4.39 -1.83
C GLY A 41 -6.36 -3.64 -2.50
N ALA A 42 -6.97 -2.67 -1.83
CA ALA A 42 -8.06 -1.85 -2.37
C ALA A 42 -7.62 -0.99 -3.56
N VAL A 43 -6.43 -0.37 -3.48
CA VAL A 43 -5.84 0.38 -4.60
C VAL A 43 -5.61 -0.56 -5.80
N TYR A 44 -5.07 -1.76 -5.56
CA TYR A 44 -4.77 -2.73 -6.62
C TYR A 44 -6.03 -3.36 -7.22
N LEU A 45 -7.11 -3.47 -6.44
CA LEU A 45 -8.41 -3.92 -6.92
C LEU A 45 -9.09 -2.90 -7.85
N SER A 46 -8.74 -1.62 -7.70
CA SER A 46 -9.23 -0.53 -8.55
C SER A 46 -8.53 -0.50 -9.92
N GLU A 47 -7.34 -1.07 -10.03
CA GLU A 47 -6.56 -1.16 -11.27
C GLU A 47 -6.79 -2.52 -11.96
N PRO A 48 -7.42 -2.57 -13.16
CA PRO A 48 -7.81 -3.83 -13.80
C PRO A 48 -6.63 -4.77 -14.09
N GLU A 49 -5.44 -4.23 -14.35
CA GLU A 49 -4.20 -5.00 -14.56
C GLU A 49 -3.67 -5.67 -13.28
N LEU A 50 -3.91 -5.03 -12.12
CA LEU A 50 -3.37 -5.45 -10.82
C LEU A 50 -4.40 -6.15 -9.93
N ARG A 51 -5.66 -6.28 -10.39
CA ARG A 51 -6.77 -6.88 -9.64
C ARG A 51 -6.46 -8.24 -9.03
N ARG A 52 -5.70 -9.09 -9.73
CA ARG A 52 -5.35 -10.43 -9.24
C ARG A 52 -4.42 -10.33 -8.02
N ALA A 53 -3.43 -9.44 -8.07
CA ALA A 53 -2.55 -9.18 -6.95
C ALA A 53 -3.32 -8.51 -5.79
N GLY A 54 -4.20 -7.56 -6.09
CA GLY A 54 -5.07 -6.91 -5.09
C GLY A 54 -5.92 -7.91 -4.30
N LYS A 55 -6.56 -8.88 -4.97
CA LYS A 55 -7.33 -9.96 -4.31
C LYS A 55 -6.47 -10.77 -3.33
N VAL A 56 -5.27 -11.16 -3.74
CA VAL A 56 -4.36 -11.97 -2.92
C VAL A 56 -3.89 -11.16 -1.71
N ILE A 57 -3.48 -9.91 -1.92
CA ILE A 57 -3.02 -9.02 -0.84
C ILE A 57 -4.14 -8.78 0.17
N SER A 58 -5.37 -8.50 -0.29
CA SER A 58 -6.53 -8.34 0.59
C SER A 58 -6.86 -9.61 1.38
N ALA A 59 -6.83 -10.78 0.75
CA ALA A 59 -7.11 -12.06 1.43
C ALA A 59 -6.07 -12.34 2.53
N ILE A 60 -4.79 -12.12 2.24
CA ILE A 60 -3.70 -12.28 3.20
C ILE A 60 -3.86 -11.27 4.35
N ALA A 61 -4.20 -10.01 4.07
CA ALA A 61 -4.41 -8.99 5.10
C ALA A 61 -5.56 -9.35 6.06
N ILE A 62 -6.66 -9.89 5.54
CA ILE A 62 -7.81 -10.35 6.36
C ILE A 62 -7.41 -11.55 7.22
N LEU A 63 -6.78 -12.56 6.62
CA LEU A 63 -6.30 -13.75 7.36
C LEU A 63 -5.33 -13.35 8.46
N TRP A 64 -4.40 -12.45 8.16
CA TRP A 64 -3.45 -11.96 9.15
C TRP A 64 -4.13 -11.17 10.27
N GLY A 65 -5.12 -10.35 9.94
CA GLY A 65 -5.95 -9.66 10.94
C GLY A 65 -6.68 -10.62 11.87
N ALA A 66 -7.20 -11.74 11.35
CA ALA A 66 -7.84 -12.77 12.16
C ALA A 66 -6.85 -13.47 13.11
N VAL A 67 -5.64 -13.79 12.62
CA VAL A 67 -4.57 -14.38 13.44
C VAL A 67 -4.14 -13.41 14.55
N LEU A 68 -3.94 -12.13 14.23
CA LEU A 68 -3.62 -11.09 15.21
C LEU A 68 -4.71 -10.95 16.27
N PHE A 69 -5.98 -10.91 15.85
CA PHE A 69 -7.11 -10.86 16.77
C PHE A 69 -7.13 -12.06 17.71
N TYR A 70 -6.89 -13.26 17.19
CA TYR A 70 -6.83 -14.48 18.00
C TYR A 70 -5.68 -14.44 19.01
N LEU A 71 -4.48 -14.04 18.59
CA LEU A 71 -3.30 -13.92 19.46
C LEU A 71 -3.49 -12.86 20.55
N VAL A 72 -4.05 -11.70 20.20
CA VAL A 72 -4.35 -10.63 21.17
C VAL A 72 -5.40 -11.12 22.17
N LYS A 73 -6.47 -11.76 21.70
CA LYS A 73 -7.51 -12.34 22.57
C LYS A 73 -6.92 -13.39 23.51
N GLN A 74 -6.08 -14.28 23.01
CA GLN A 74 -5.43 -15.31 23.82
C GLN A 74 -4.47 -14.69 24.84
N ASN A 75 -3.65 -13.70 24.44
CA ASN A 75 -2.74 -13.01 25.35
C ASN A 75 -3.49 -12.24 26.46
N MET A 76 -4.56 -11.53 26.12
CA MET A 76 -5.43 -10.84 27.09
C MET A 76 -6.18 -11.83 27.99
N SER A 77 -6.56 -12.99 27.48
CA SER A 77 -7.19 -14.05 28.28
C SER A 77 -6.23 -14.72 29.24
N ILE A 78 -4.95 -14.84 28.88
CA ILE A 78 -3.91 -15.43 29.72
C ILE A 78 -3.42 -14.42 30.76
N ASN A 79 -3.27 -13.15 30.38
CA ASN A 79 -2.82 -12.06 31.25
C ASN A 79 -3.83 -10.89 31.25
N PRO A 80 -4.95 -11.00 31.99
CA PRO A 80 -6.00 -9.98 32.01
C PRO A 80 -5.56 -8.64 32.62
N PHE A 81 -4.41 -8.60 33.31
CA PHE A 81 -3.90 -7.41 33.99
C PHE A 81 -2.58 -6.85 33.45
N GLY A 82 -1.97 -7.49 32.44
CA GLY A 82 -0.81 -6.94 31.70
C GLY A 82 0.34 -6.41 32.57
N LEU A 83 0.66 -7.08 33.69
CA LEU A 83 1.86 -6.83 34.51
C LEU A 83 2.93 -7.88 34.23
#